data_AF-A0A0G0UM32-F1
#
_entry.id   AF-A0A0G0UM32-F1
#
_cell.length_a   1.000
_cell.length_b   1.000
_cell.length_c   1.000
_cell.angle_alpha   90.00
_cell.angle_beta   90.00
_cell.angle_gamma   90.00
#
_symmetry.space_group_name_H-M   'P 1'
#
loop_
_entity.id
_entity.type
_entity.pdbx_description
1 polymer ?
#
loop_
_entity_poly.entity_id
_entity_poly.type
_entity_poly.pdbx_seq_one_letter_code
_entity_poly.pdbx_strand_id
1 'polypeptide(L)' 'MSANDPQILYMILVVPCLFGLTLVGEGVNKLVREEANGLVSIIFGFLFIGLVIFAYFFFSSFLVTNVGV' A
#
# COMPACT_ATOMS: atom_id res chain seq x y z
N MET A 1 -15.60 -9.92 -21.22
CA MET A 1 -14.80 -9.48 -20.06
C MET A 1 -13.73 -8.56 -20.65
N SER A 2 -13.89 -7.26 -20.46
CA SER A 2 -13.04 -6.27 -21.14
C SER A 2 -11.70 -6.19 -20.40
N ALA A 3 -10.58 -6.33 -21.11
CA ALA A 3 -9.23 -6.28 -20.54
C ALA A 3 -8.82 -4.88 -20.02
N ASN A 4 -9.77 -3.93 -19.99
CA ASN A 4 -9.66 -2.58 -19.44
C ASN A 4 -10.08 -2.48 -17.98
N ASP A 5 -10.56 -3.57 -17.38
CA ASP A 5 -10.99 -3.52 -16.00
C ASP A 5 -9.75 -3.35 -15.09
N PRO A 6 -9.70 -2.33 -14.21
CA PRO A 6 -8.64 -2.13 -13.21
C PRO A 6 -8.51 -3.29 -12.20
N GLN A 7 -9.15 -4.43 -12.47
CA GLN A 7 -9.07 -5.70 -11.76
C GLN A 7 -7.65 -6.21 -11.57
N ILE A 8 -6.76 -6.11 -12.58
CA ILE A 8 -5.36 -6.54 -12.41
C ILE A 8 -4.64 -5.65 -11.39
N LEU A 9 -4.91 -4.34 -11.45
CA LEU A 9 -4.41 -3.34 -10.51
C LEU A 9 -4.85 -3.70 -9.08
N TYR A 10 -6.14 -4.01 -8.89
CA TYR A 10 -6.67 -4.43 -7.60
C TYR A 10 -6.10 -5.79 -7.14
N MET A 11 -5.95 -6.77 -8.03
CA MET A 11 -5.38 -8.08 -7.68
C MET A 11 -3.92 -7.98 -7.21
N ILE A 12 -3.12 -7.12 -7.82
CA ILE A 12 -1.70 -6.94 -7.45
C ILE A 12 -1.57 -6.07 -6.20
N LEU A 13 -2.39 -5.02 -6.07
CA LEU A 13 -2.28 -4.07 -4.96
C LEU A 13 -2.97 -4.53 -3.67
N VAL A 14 -3.89 -5.50 -3.71
CA VAL A 14 -4.57 -5.96 -2.49
C VAL A 14 -3.59 -6.54 -1.47
N VAL A 15 -2.60 -7.32 -1.91
CA VAL A 15 -1.59 -7.95 -1.04
C VAL A 15 -0.71 -6.90 -0.34
N PRO A 16 -0.03 -5.98 -1.04
CA PRO A 16 0.74 -4.93 -0.40
C PRO A 16 -0.12 -3.96 0.42
N CYS A 17 -1.40 -3.72 0.04
CA CYS A 17 -2.33 -2.95 0.88
C CYS A 17 -2.61 -3.63 2.22
N LEU A 18 -2.93 -4.93 2.21
CA LEU A 18 -3.16 -5.71 3.44
C LEU A 18 -1.90 -5.76 4.30
N PHE A 19 -0.74 -5.96 3.68
CA PHE A 19 0.55 -5.94 4.37
C PHE A 19 0.84 -4.57 5.01
N GLY A 20 0.64 -3.47 4.26
CA GLY A 20 0.80 -2.11 4.79
C GLY A 20 -0.14 -1.81 5.96
N LEU A 21 -1.39 -2.25 5.88
CA LEU A 21 -2.37 -2.15 6.98
C LEU A 21 -1.93 -2.94 8.21
N THR A 22 -1.40 -4.16 8.04
CA THR A 22 -0.88 -4.94 9.18
C THR A 22 0.34 -4.30 9.83
N LEU A 23 1.25 -3.70 9.07
CA LEU A 23 2.40 -2.97 9.62
C LEU A 23 1.99 -1.73 10.41
N VAL A 24 0.96 -1.00 9.95
CA VAL A 24 0.38 0.10 10.74
C VAL A 24 -0.28 -0.42 12.01
N GLY A 25 -1.04 -1.52 11.92
CA GLY A 25 -1.64 -2.17 13.08
C GLY A 25 -0.60 -2.61 14.12
N GLU A 26 0.51 -3.22 13.68
CA GLU A 26 1.64 -3.53 14.55
C GLU A 26 2.30 -2.28 15.14
N GLY A 27 2.47 -1.23 14.34
CA GLY A 27 3.02 0.04 14.78
C GLY A 27 2.18 0.66 15.89
N VAL A 28 0.87 0.71 15.73
CA VAL A 28 -0.08 1.18 16.75
C VAL A 28 -0.02 0.29 17.99
N ASN A 29 0.02 -1.04 17.84
CA ASN A 29 0.10 -1.96 18.97
C ASN A 29 1.39 -1.77 19.79
N LYS A 30 2.53 -1.58 19.13
CA LYS A 30 3.82 -1.29 19.79
C LYS A 30 3.84 0.09 20.46
N LEU A 31 3.15 1.08 19.88
CA LEU A 31 2.99 2.41 20.48
C LEU A 31 2.18 2.35 21.79
N VAL A 32 1.08 1.59 21.81
CA VAL A 32 0.20 1.44 22.98
C VAL A 32 0.89 0.69 24.13
N ARG A 33 1.82 -0.22 23.83
CA ARG A 33 2.60 -0.94 24.85
C ARG A 33 3.81 -0.17 25.40
N GLU A 34 3.98 1.11 25.06
CA GLU A 34 5.13 1.96 25.47
C GLU A 34 6.50 1.32 25.21
N GLU A 35 6.61 0.51 24.15
CA GLU A 35 7.91 0.00 23.71
C GLU A 35 8.63 1.12 22.95
N ALA A 36 9.88 1.43 23.34
CA ALA A 36 10.68 2.51 22.73
C ALA A 36 10.85 2.37 21.19
N ASN A 37 10.61 1.18 20.64
CA ASN A 37 10.64 0.88 19.20
C ASN A 37 9.30 1.13 18.48
N GLY A 38 8.21 1.50 19.17
CA GLY A 38 6.90 1.75 18.56
C GLY A 38 6.90 2.91 17.56
N LEU A 39 7.69 3.95 17.83
CA LEU A 39 7.88 5.09 16.93
C LEU A 39 8.50 4.68 15.59
N VAL A 40 9.50 3.80 15.60
CA VAL A 40 10.15 3.30 14.39
C VAL A 40 9.18 2.46 13.56
N SER A 41 8.38 1.61 14.23
CA SER A 41 7.39 0.76 13.57
C SER A 41 6.25 1.58 12.93
N ILE A 42 5.81 2.67 13.56
CA ILE A 42 4.81 3.59 12.99
C ILE A 42 5.36 4.35 11.78
N ILE A 43 6.59 4.87 11.87
CA ILE A 43 7.21 5.61 10.77
C ILE A 43 7.36 4.68 9.56
N PHE A 44 7.82 3.45 9.76
CA PHE A 44 7.90 2.45 8.69
C PHE A 44 6.54 2.12 8.08
N GLY A 45 5.49 1.97 8.91
CA GLY A 45 4.13 1.73 8.43
C GLY A 45 3.59 2.88 7.56
N PHE A 46 3.80 4.13 7.99
CA PHE A 46 3.40 5.30 7.21
C PHE A 46 4.20 5.45 5.91
N LEU A 47 5.51 5.19 5.95
CA LEU A 47 6.39 5.23 4.77
C LEU A 47 5.97 4.16 3.76
N PHE A 48 5.57 2.98 4.24
CA PHE A 48 5.07 1.89 3.41
C PHE A 48 3.72 2.22 2.76
N ILE A 49 2.76 2.80 3.51
CA ILE A 49 1.50 3.29 2.93
C ILE A 49 1.76 4.35 1.86
N GLY A 50 2.69 5.29 2.11
CA GLY A 50 3.08 6.28 1.10
C GLY A 50 3.59 5.65 -0.19
N LEU A 51 4.39 4.59 -0.08
CA LEU A 51 4.88 3.80 -1.22
C LEU A 51 3.76 3.07 -1.96
N VAL A 52 2.78 2.49 -1.24
CA VAL A 52 1.62 1.81 -1.86
C VAL A 52 0.75 2.80 -2.62
N ILE A 53 0.52 3.99 -2.07
CA ILE A 53 -0.21 5.07 -2.74
C ILE A 53 0.54 5.53 -4.00
N PHE A 54 1.86 5.72 -3.89
CA PHE A 54 2.70 6.07 -5.05
C PHE A 54 2.66 5.00 -6.14
N ALA A 55 2.75 3.73 -5.76
CA ALA A 55 2.64 2.60 -6.67
C ALA A 55 1.25 2.57 -7.35
N TYR A 56 0.16 2.82 -6.61
CA TYR A 56 -1.17 2.93 -7.19
C TYR A 56 -1.25 4.01 -8.28
N PHE A 57 -0.75 5.22 -8.00
CA PHE A 57 -0.73 6.31 -8.99
C PHE A 57 0.18 5.98 -10.18
N PHE A 58 1.34 5.37 -9.95
CA PHE A 58 2.26 4.94 -11.01
C PHE A 58 1.63 3.87 -11.91
N PHE A 59 1.07 2.80 -11.34
CA PHE A 59 0.42 1.74 -12.09
C PHE A 59 -0.84 2.23 -12.80
N SER A 60 -1.63 3.10 -12.17
CA SER A 60 -2.80 3.71 -12.79
C SER A 60 -2.40 4.55 -14.00
N SER A 61 -1.41 5.42 -13.86
CA SER A 61 -0.91 6.25 -14.96
C SER A 61 -0.26 5.42 -16.06
N PHE A 62 0.53 4.40 -15.69
CA PHE A 62 1.19 3.49 -16.62
C PHE A 62 0.20 2.64 -17.40
N LEU A 63 -0.82 2.08 -16.74
CA LEU A 63 -1.87 1.29 -17.41
C LEU A 63 -2.76 2.18 -18.28
N VAL A 64 -3.13 3.38 -17.84
CA VAL A 64 -3.86 4.36 -18.67
C VAL A 64 -3.04 4.77 -19.91
N THR A 65 -1.71 4.85 -19.80
CA THR A 65 -0.84 5.29 -20.91
C THR A 65 -0.47 4.15 -21.87
N ASN A 66 -0.29 2.91 -21.38
CA ASN A 66 0.19 1.78 -22.19
C ASN A 66 -0.93 0.83 -22.66
N VAL A 67 -2.10 0.83 -22.01
CA VAL A 67 -3.32 0.18 -22.52
C VAL A 67 -4.13 1.27 -23.23
N GLY A 68 -3.58 1.74 -24.35
CA GLY A 68 -4.18 2.79 -25.16
C GLY A 68 -5.58 2.42 -25.65
N VAL A 69 -6.52 3.31 -25.40
CA VAL A 69 -7.56 3.67 -26.38
C VAL A 69 -6.95 4.67 -27.36
#